data_AF-A0A417U3R5-F1
#
_entry.id   AF-A0A417U3R5-F1
#
_cell.length_a   1.000
_cell.length_b   1.000
_cell.length_c   1.000
_cell.angle_alpha   90.00
_cell.angle_beta   90.00
_cell.angle_gamma   90.00
#
_symmetry.space_group_name_H-M   'P 1'
#
loop_
_entity.id
_entity.type
_entity.pdbx_description
1 polymer ?
#
loop_
_entity_poly.entity_id
_entity_poly.type
_entity_poly.pdbx_seq_one_letter_code
_entity_poly.pdbx_strand_id
1 'polypeptide(L)'
;MGIRINVNARQDYSYLFQSMTTSRGNSLGNLNFLSDYASIKNGSYGKLMKAYYAKDAADKTASKGKDTETKKNSISTAADSAKTLSEIEKAADAMKESADSLLVKGSKSVFRKKNEKATVSEEYDTDAIYKAVSGFVTDYNDLLSKTSAASSKNLQSKADTLAAVTSANAKLLSRVGITVNSDSSLSLDEEAFKKSDMGTVKNLFGTTGAYGYKVSAQASMIDYTAAKESTKSNTYTANGTYSNVYSAGNILNSFF
;
A
#
# COMPACT_ATOMS: atom_id res chain seq x y z
N MET A 1 -43.22 77.19 -1.20
CA MET A 1 -42.04 76.89 -0.36
C MET A 1 -41.94 75.38 -0.24
N GLY A 2 -40.94 74.76 -0.87
CA GLY A 2 -40.81 73.30 -0.92
C GLY A 2 -40.06 72.77 0.30
N ILE A 3 -40.64 71.79 1.00
CA ILE A 3 -39.97 71.03 2.05
C ILE A 3 -39.23 69.87 1.38
N ARG A 4 -37.90 69.85 1.52
CA ARG A 4 -37.06 68.73 1.09
C ARG A 4 -36.90 67.77 2.27
N ILE A 5 -37.40 66.56 2.16
CA ILE A 5 -37.07 65.46 3.07
C ILE A 5 -35.81 64.77 2.51
N ASN A 6 -34.70 64.91 3.21
CA ASN A 6 -33.46 64.20 2.90
C ASN A 6 -33.56 62.78 3.48
N VAL A 7 -33.80 61.80 2.61
CA VAL A 7 -33.76 60.38 2.97
C VAL A 7 -32.36 59.84 2.67
N ASN A 8 -31.42 60.15 3.55
CA ASN A 8 -30.11 59.50 3.51
C ASN A 8 -30.25 58.13 4.19
N ALA A 9 -30.65 57.12 3.42
CA ALA A 9 -30.70 55.74 3.85
C ALA A 9 -29.27 55.19 3.99
N ARG A 10 -28.59 55.52 5.09
CA ARG A 10 -27.47 54.71 5.57
C ARG A 10 -28.07 53.56 6.36
N GLN A 11 -28.03 52.36 5.78
CA GLN A 11 -28.32 51.12 6.51
C GLN A 11 -27.14 50.82 7.42
N ASP A 12 -27.07 51.54 8.54
CA ASP A 12 -26.11 51.27 9.59
C ASP A 12 -26.65 50.10 10.44
N TYR A 13 -26.15 48.89 10.15
CA TYR A 13 -26.45 47.63 10.86
C TYR A 13 -26.00 47.63 12.33
N SER A 14 -25.47 48.74 12.85
CA SER A 14 -24.96 48.92 14.21
C SER A 14 -26.05 48.86 15.28
N TYR A 15 -27.31 49.08 14.91
CA TYR A 15 -28.43 49.07 15.87
C TYR A 15 -28.95 47.65 16.21
N LEU A 16 -28.60 46.64 15.41
CA LEU A 16 -29.00 45.24 15.66
C LEU A 16 -28.15 44.57 16.75
N PHE A 17 -26.92 45.04 16.97
CA PHE A 17 -25.97 44.41 17.90
C PHE A 17 -25.83 45.12 19.24
N GLN A 18 -26.43 46.30 19.40
CA GLN A 18 -26.35 47.05 20.65
C GLN A 18 -27.10 46.38 21.82
N SER A 19 -28.01 45.45 21.53
CA SER A 19 -28.78 44.70 22.54
C SER A 19 -27.96 43.65 23.30
N MET A 20 -26.77 43.24 22.84
CA MET A 20 -26.00 42.18 23.52
C MET A 20 -24.88 42.68 24.46
N THR A 21 -24.78 43.98 24.73
CA THR A 21 -23.66 44.52 25.55
C THR A 21 -23.99 44.73 27.03
N THR A 22 -25.22 44.43 27.47
CA THR A 22 -25.61 44.59 28.87
C THR A 22 -25.97 43.27 29.50
N SER A 23 -24.95 42.48 29.89
CA SER A 23 -24.96 41.75 31.16
C SER A 23 -23.61 41.07 31.43
N ARG A 24 -23.14 41.31 32.64
CA ARG A 24 -22.04 40.69 33.39
C ARG A 24 -21.72 39.24 32.97
N GLY A 25 -20.45 38.94 32.76
CA GLY A 25 -19.94 37.56 32.82
C GLY A 25 -18.89 37.24 31.77
N ASN A 26 -17.66 36.99 32.23
CA ASN A 26 -16.58 36.39 31.45
C ASN A 26 -17.06 35.14 30.70
N SER A 27 -17.26 35.24 29.39
CA SER A 27 -17.26 34.09 28.47
C SER A 27 -17.11 34.56 27.01
N LEU A 28 -15.92 35.04 26.67
CA LEU A 28 -15.51 35.37 25.29
C LEU A 28 -14.46 34.36 24.80
N GLY A 29 -14.77 33.07 24.94
CA GLY A 29 -13.84 31.99 24.60
C GLY A 29 -13.98 31.42 23.19
N ASN A 30 -14.98 31.80 22.39
CA ASN A 30 -15.19 31.09 21.11
C ASN A 30 -16.05 31.79 20.05
N LEU A 31 -15.87 33.10 19.84
CA LEU A 31 -16.56 33.80 18.75
C LEU A 31 -15.57 34.19 17.65
N ASN A 32 -15.39 33.27 16.69
CA ASN A 32 -14.71 33.46 15.40
C ASN A 32 -15.35 34.55 14.51
N PHE A 33 -16.29 35.34 15.06
CA PHE A 33 -17.02 36.40 14.38
C PHE A 33 -16.11 37.52 13.85
N LEU A 34 -14.99 37.83 14.53
CA LEU A 34 -14.04 38.83 14.06
C LEU A 34 -13.25 38.36 12.83
N SER A 35 -12.90 37.07 12.79
CA SER A 35 -12.21 36.44 11.65
C SER A 35 -13.16 36.32 10.46
N ASP A 36 -14.41 35.91 10.71
CA ASP A 36 -15.47 35.86 9.70
C ASP A 36 -15.78 37.26 9.15
N TYR A 37 -15.87 38.28 10.01
CA TYR A 37 -16.12 39.66 9.59
C TYR A 37 -14.97 40.25 8.76
N ALA A 38 -13.72 39.98 9.14
CA ALA A 38 -12.54 40.40 8.37
C ALA A 38 -12.49 39.72 7.00
N SER A 39 -12.88 38.44 6.91
CA SER A 39 -12.92 37.69 5.64
C SER A 39 -14.04 38.14 4.71
N ILE A 40 -15.18 38.58 5.27
CA ILE A 40 -16.29 39.19 4.51
C ILE A 40 -15.86 40.57 3.99
N LYS A 41 -15.25 41.42 4.84
CA LYS A 41 -14.82 42.77 4.44
C LYS A 41 -13.68 42.76 3.42
N ASN A 42 -12.73 41.84 3.55
CA ASN A 42 -11.62 41.69 2.60
C ASN A 42 -12.03 40.91 1.33
N GLY A 43 -13.28 40.47 1.23
CA GLY A 43 -13.81 39.76 0.07
C GLY A 43 -13.22 38.36 -0.16
N SER A 44 -12.44 37.83 0.79
CA SER A 44 -11.89 36.48 0.70
C SER A 44 -12.99 35.42 0.79
N TYR A 45 -14.04 35.67 1.59
CA TYR A 45 -15.23 34.82 1.63
C TYR A 45 -15.95 34.77 0.26
N GLY A 46 -16.11 35.93 -0.38
CA GLY A 46 -16.71 36.03 -1.71
C GLY A 46 -15.89 35.33 -2.80
N LYS A 47 -14.55 35.39 -2.72
CA LYS A 47 -13.66 34.66 -3.63
C LYS A 47 -13.78 33.14 -3.46
N LEU A 48 -13.87 32.64 -2.22
CA LEU A 48 -14.05 31.21 -1.94
C LEU A 48 -15.40 30.70 -2.44
N MET A 49 -16.49 31.43 -2.16
CA MET A 49 -17.83 31.08 -2.64
C MET A 49 -17.89 31.10 -4.17
N LYS A 50 -17.29 32.11 -4.81
CA LYS A 50 -17.21 32.20 -6.28
C LYS A 50 -16.40 31.05 -6.87
N ALA A 51 -15.30 30.65 -6.25
CA ALA A 51 -14.51 29.50 -6.68
C ALA A 51 -15.28 28.17 -6.53
N TYR A 52 -16.05 28.03 -5.45
CA TYR A 52 -16.87 26.84 -5.20
C TYR A 52 -17.95 26.66 -6.28
N TYR A 53 -18.73 27.70 -6.56
CA TYR A 53 -19.78 27.63 -7.60
C TYR A 53 -19.24 27.71 -9.04
N ALA A 54 -18.06 28.31 -9.25
CA ALA A 54 -17.38 28.24 -10.55
C ALA A 54 -16.86 26.82 -10.84
N LYS A 55 -16.53 26.04 -9.80
CA LYS A 55 -16.12 24.64 -9.96
C LYS A 55 -17.29 23.75 -10.40
N ASP A 56 -18.49 23.98 -9.85
CA ASP A 56 -19.72 23.30 -10.31
C ASP A 56 -20.07 23.62 -11.77
N ALA A 57 -19.73 24.83 -12.26
CA ALA A 57 -19.91 25.21 -13.66
C ALA A 57 -18.80 24.65 -14.58
N ALA A 58 -17.58 24.50 -14.08
CA ALA A 58 -16.45 23.92 -14.81
C ALA A 58 -16.54 22.38 -14.93
N ASP A 59 -17.12 21.69 -13.94
CA ASP A 59 -17.29 20.22 -13.97
C ASP A 59 -18.28 19.75 -15.05
N LYS A 60 -19.19 20.62 -15.53
CA LYS A 60 -20.09 20.28 -16.65
C LYS A 60 -19.48 20.42 -18.04
N THR A 61 -18.26 20.97 -18.16
CA THR A 61 -17.59 21.19 -19.46
C THR A 61 -16.19 20.57 -19.55
N ALA A 62 -15.74 19.82 -18.54
CA ALA A 62 -14.39 19.25 -18.47
C ALA A 62 -14.26 17.79 -18.95
N SER A 63 -15.21 17.24 -19.71
CA SER A 63 -15.10 15.85 -20.23
C SER A 63 -14.27 15.72 -21.53
N LYS A 64 -13.62 16.80 -22.00
CA LYS A 64 -12.68 16.77 -23.14
C LYS A 64 -11.61 17.85 -22.96
N GLY A 65 -10.52 17.52 -22.26
CA GLY A 65 -9.40 18.43 -22.09
C GLY A 65 -8.13 17.69 -21.70
N LYS A 66 -7.23 17.55 -22.68
CA LYS A 66 -5.81 17.17 -22.62
C LYS A 66 -5.19 17.20 -21.22
N ASP A 67 -4.53 16.10 -20.88
CA ASP A 67 -3.55 15.96 -19.80
C ASP A 67 -2.61 17.17 -19.77
N THR A 68 -2.96 18.16 -18.97
CA THR A 68 -2.00 19.11 -18.43
C THR A 68 -1.72 18.59 -17.04
N GLU A 69 -0.50 18.09 -16.86
CA GLU A 69 0.07 17.69 -15.58
C GLU A 69 -0.06 18.85 -14.57
N THR A 70 -1.22 19.00 -13.98
CA THR A 70 -1.29 19.48 -12.60
C THR A 70 -0.75 18.31 -11.83
N LYS A 71 0.57 18.33 -11.56
CA LYS A 71 1.17 17.52 -10.51
C LYS A 71 0.31 17.76 -9.28
N LYS A 72 -0.62 16.84 -9.02
CA LYS A 72 -1.24 16.72 -7.71
C LYS A 72 -0.04 16.47 -6.82
N ASN A 73 0.41 17.49 -6.10
CA ASN A 73 1.43 17.35 -5.08
C ASN A 73 0.84 16.36 -4.07
N SER A 74 1.08 15.09 -4.31
CA SER A 74 0.70 14.02 -3.42
C SER A 74 1.47 14.27 -2.14
N ILE A 75 0.74 14.39 -1.03
CA ILE A 75 1.32 14.54 0.32
C ILE A 75 1.92 13.18 0.78
N SER A 76 1.78 12.13 -0.05
CA SER A 76 2.46 10.86 0.13
C SER A 76 3.98 11.06 0.12
N THR A 77 4.64 10.56 1.15
CA THR A 77 6.11 10.39 1.16
C THR A 77 6.52 8.95 0.87
N ALA A 78 5.54 8.07 0.59
CA ALA A 78 5.85 6.73 0.14
C ALA A 78 6.58 6.84 -1.19
N ALA A 79 7.72 6.16 -1.30
CA ALA A 79 8.49 6.11 -2.53
C ALA A 79 7.71 5.41 -3.65
N ASP A 80 6.84 4.47 -3.26
CA ASP A 80 5.99 3.67 -4.13
C ASP A 80 4.53 4.12 -4.09
N SER A 81 3.82 3.91 -5.20
CA SER A 81 2.38 4.16 -5.26
C SER A 81 1.60 3.14 -4.41
N ALA A 82 0.39 3.49 -3.97
CA ALA A 82 -0.49 2.54 -3.29
C ALA A 82 -0.79 1.28 -4.14
N LYS A 83 -0.84 1.44 -5.47
CA LYS A 83 -1.05 0.31 -6.40
C LYS A 83 0.12 -0.67 -6.37
N THR A 84 1.35 -0.16 -6.51
CA THR A 84 2.57 -0.99 -6.51
C THR A 84 2.75 -1.69 -5.16
N LEU A 85 2.47 -1.00 -4.05
CA LEU A 85 2.51 -1.62 -2.71
C LEU A 85 1.47 -2.73 -2.57
N SER A 86 0.23 -2.50 -3.01
CA SER A 86 -0.82 -3.53 -2.98
C SER A 86 -0.50 -4.74 -3.87
N GLU A 87 0.17 -4.54 -5.02
CA GLU A 87 0.62 -5.63 -5.88
C GLU A 87 1.74 -6.46 -5.23
N ILE A 88 2.62 -5.83 -4.45
CA ILE A 88 3.66 -6.50 -3.66
C ILE A 88 3.04 -7.29 -2.50
N GLU A 89 2.11 -6.70 -1.74
CA GLU A 89 1.37 -7.38 -0.67
C GLU A 89 0.70 -8.66 -1.21
N LYS A 90 -0.03 -8.55 -2.32
CA LYS A 90 -0.68 -9.71 -2.97
C LYS A 90 0.32 -10.79 -3.40
N ALA A 91 1.47 -10.40 -3.95
CA ALA A 91 2.50 -11.35 -4.34
C ALA A 91 3.14 -12.03 -3.12
N ALA A 92 3.28 -11.31 -2.01
CA ALA A 92 3.81 -11.84 -0.77
C ALA A 92 2.82 -12.81 -0.12
N ASP A 93 1.53 -12.52 -0.14
CA ASP A 93 0.47 -13.42 0.30
C ASP A 93 0.45 -14.70 -0.55
N ALA A 94 0.47 -14.59 -1.88
CA ALA A 94 0.50 -15.75 -2.77
C ALA A 94 1.75 -16.63 -2.52
N MET A 95 2.93 -16.02 -2.39
CA MET A 95 4.16 -16.73 -2.03
C MET A 95 4.05 -17.45 -0.70
N LYS A 96 3.45 -16.81 0.31
CA LYS A 96 3.23 -17.39 1.63
C LYS A 96 2.28 -18.58 1.56
N GLU A 97 1.15 -18.44 0.89
CA GLU A 97 0.18 -19.53 0.70
C GLU A 97 0.81 -20.74 0.00
N SER A 98 1.55 -20.50 -1.08
CA SER A 98 2.27 -21.55 -1.81
C SER A 98 3.32 -22.23 -0.94
N ALA A 99 4.12 -21.47 -0.18
CA ALA A 99 5.11 -22.03 0.73
C ALA A 99 4.47 -22.81 1.90
N ASP A 100 3.42 -22.28 2.49
CA ASP A 100 2.72 -22.90 3.61
C ASP A 100 2.02 -24.19 3.17
N SER A 101 1.48 -24.24 1.95
CA SER A 101 0.90 -25.46 1.35
C SER A 101 1.90 -26.62 1.28
N LEU A 102 3.17 -26.32 1.01
CA LEU A 102 4.27 -27.28 0.98
C LEU A 102 4.71 -27.72 2.39
N LEU A 103 4.50 -26.86 3.40
CA LEU A 103 4.81 -27.15 4.81
C LEU A 103 3.71 -27.94 5.53
N VAL A 104 2.52 -28.06 4.95
CA VAL A 104 1.41 -28.83 5.53
C VAL A 104 1.86 -30.27 5.80
N LYS A 105 1.61 -30.73 7.03
CA LYS A 105 1.92 -32.09 7.51
C LYS A 105 0.65 -32.95 7.58
N GLY A 106 0.84 -34.25 7.62
CA GLY A 106 -0.24 -35.22 7.79
C GLY A 106 -1.05 -35.46 6.51
N SER A 107 -2.35 -35.64 6.64
CA SER A 107 -3.23 -36.10 5.55
C SER A 107 -3.48 -35.07 4.45
N LYS A 108 -3.11 -33.81 4.66
CA LYS A 108 -3.22 -32.75 3.65
C LYS A 108 -1.88 -32.45 2.97
N SER A 109 -0.80 -33.13 3.38
CA SER A 109 0.53 -32.90 2.81
C SER A 109 0.60 -33.41 1.37
N VAL A 110 1.11 -32.58 0.47
CA VAL A 110 1.48 -33.00 -0.90
C VAL A 110 2.61 -34.03 -0.89
N PHE A 111 3.38 -34.10 0.20
CA PHE A 111 4.48 -35.06 0.38
C PHE A 111 4.05 -36.37 1.07
N ARG A 112 2.74 -36.68 1.06
CA ARG A 112 2.25 -37.97 1.55
C ARG A 112 2.47 -39.04 0.47
N LYS A 113 2.94 -40.22 0.89
CA LYS A 113 3.10 -41.40 0.03
C LYS A 113 1.72 -41.97 -0.30
N LYS A 114 1.53 -42.45 -1.54
CA LYS A 114 0.21 -42.88 -2.05
C LYS A 114 -0.32 -44.16 -1.41
N ASN A 115 0.51 -45.00 -0.77
CA ASN A 115 0.10 -46.28 -0.22
C ASN A 115 0.69 -46.58 1.18
N GLU A 116 -0.18 -46.91 2.14
CA GLU A 116 0.16 -47.53 3.43
C GLU A 116 0.10 -49.08 3.37
N LYS A 117 -0.15 -49.68 2.19
CA LYS A 117 -0.15 -51.14 2.03
C LYS A 117 1.16 -51.61 1.41
N ALA A 118 2.00 -52.16 2.28
CA ALA A 118 3.26 -52.82 2.00
C ALA A 118 3.17 -53.79 0.84
N THR A 119 3.90 -53.56 -0.25
CA THR A 119 4.66 -54.55 -1.08
C THR A 119 5.09 -54.03 -2.47
N VAL A 120 4.79 -52.78 -2.84
CA VAL A 120 5.35 -52.15 -4.05
C VAL A 120 5.65 -50.69 -3.71
N SER A 121 6.88 -50.25 -4.00
CA SER A 121 7.48 -48.92 -3.81
C SER A 121 6.58 -47.84 -3.18
N GLU A 122 7.05 -47.28 -2.06
CA GLU A 122 6.46 -46.13 -1.36
C GLU A 122 6.45 -44.85 -2.23
N GLU A 123 5.61 -44.82 -3.27
CA GLU A 123 5.67 -43.81 -4.30
C GLU A 123 4.97 -42.52 -3.88
N TYR A 124 5.68 -41.42 -4.09
CA TYR A 124 5.16 -40.07 -3.97
C TYR A 124 4.29 -39.74 -5.19
N ASP A 125 3.32 -38.83 -5.02
CA ASP A 125 2.64 -38.21 -6.16
C ASP A 125 3.55 -37.13 -6.77
N THR A 126 4.49 -37.56 -7.62
CA THR A 126 5.48 -36.69 -8.27
C THR A 126 4.82 -35.56 -9.07
N ASP A 127 3.69 -35.81 -9.73
CA ASP A 127 2.97 -34.78 -10.48
C ASP A 127 2.31 -33.74 -9.57
N ALA A 128 1.70 -34.16 -8.45
CA ALA A 128 1.13 -33.23 -7.49
C ALA A 128 2.22 -32.38 -6.81
N ILE A 129 3.35 -32.99 -6.45
CA ILE A 129 4.51 -32.29 -5.87
C ILE A 129 5.08 -31.30 -6.88
N TYR A 130 5.26 -31.72 -8.15
CA TYR A 130 5.74 -30.84 -9.21
C TYR A 130 4.84 -29.62 -9.39
N LYS A 131 3.52 -29.80 -9.44
CA LYS A 131 2.57 -28.67 -9.55
C LYS A 131 2.69 -27.70 -8.38
N ALA A 132 2.80 -28.21 -7.16
CA ALA A 132 2.94 -27.37 -5.97
C ALA A 132 4.27 -26.59 -5.96
N VAL A 133 5.37 -27.24 -6.34
CA VAL A 133 6.69 -26.59 -6.44
C VAL A 133 6.75 -25.61 -7.62
N SER A 134 6.08 -25.91 -8.73
CA SER A 134 5.96 -24.99 -9.89
C SER A 134 5.18 -23.72 -9.52
N GLY A 135 4.08 -23.86 -8.76
CA GLY A 135 3.37 -22.72 -8.17
C GLY A 135 4.27 -21.88 -7.27
N PHE A 136 4.98 -22.52 -6.35
CA PHE A 136 5.98 -21.86 -5.50
C PHE A 136 7.03 -21.08 -6.30
N VAL A 137 7.58 -21.68 -7.37
CA VAL A 137 8.60 -21.03 -8.23
C VAL A 137 8.00 -19.82 -8.95
N THR A 138 6.76 -19.93 -9.42
CA THR A 138 6.03 -18.84 -10.08
C THR A 138 5.81 -17.67 -9.14
N ASP A 139 5.26 -17.93 -7.94
CA ASP A 139 4.98 -16.89 -6.94
C ASP A 139 6.27 -16.26 -6.41
N TYR A 140 7.34 -17.05 -6.27
CA TYR A 140 8.65 -16.53 -5.89
C TYR A 140 9.18 -15.52 -6.92
N ASN A 141 9.12 -15.87 -8.20
CA ASN A 141 9.61 -15.00 -9.27
C ASN A 141 8.77 -13.71 -9.36
N ASP A 142 7.45 -13.82 -9.19
CA ASP A 142 6.54 -12.68 -9.16
C ASP A 142 6.84 -11.74 -7.98
N LEU A 143 6.98 -12.30 -6.76
CA LEU A 143 7.34 -11.54 -5.56
C LEU A 143 8.70 -10.86 -5.72
N LEU A 144 9.73 -11.59 -6.18
CA LEU A 144 11.07 -11.05 -6.37
C LEU A 144 11.06 -9.90 -7.39
N SER A 145 10.41 -10.08 -8.53
CA SER A 145 10.32 -9.08 -9.60
C SER A 145 9.63 -7.81 -9.11
N LYS A 146 8.43 -7.93 -8.53
CA LYS A 146 7.67 -6.78 -8.02
C LYS A 146 8.38 -6.04 -6.89
N THR A 147 8.98 -6.77 -5.97
CA THR A 147 9.70 -6.18 -4.83
C THR A 147 11.00 -5.49 -5.27
N SER A 148 11.73 -6.09 -6.23
CA SER A 148 12.96 -5.50 -6.77
C SER A 148 12.68 -4.24 -7.61
N ALA A 149 11.53 -4.19 -8.27
CA ALA A 149 11.07 -3.03 -9.04
C ALA A 149 10.52 -1.89 -8.17
N ALA A 150 10.37 -2.11 -6.85
CA ALA A 150 9.92 -1.08 -5.92
C ALA A 150 10.94 0.07 -5.82
N SER A 151 10.45 1.29 -5.65
CA SER A 151 11.26 2.49 -5.45
C SER A 151 11.77 2.62 -4.01
N SER A 152 11.10 1.99 -3.06
CA SER A 152 11.51 1.97 -1.65
C SER A 152 12.77 1.13 -1.43
N LYS A 153 13.83 1.78 -0.92
CA LYS A 153 15.07 1.10 -0.53
C LYS A 153 14.85 0.01 0.52
N ASN A 154 13.84 0.16 1.38
CA ASN A 154 13.49 -0.86 2.36
C ASN A 154 12.98 -2.14 1.66
N LEU A 155 12.13 -1.99 0.65
CA LEU A 155 11.62 -3.12 -0.14
C LEU A 155 12.73 -3.74 -0.99
N GLN A 156 13.54 -2.94 -1.67
CA GLN A 156 14.70 -3.44 -2.43
C GLN A 156 15.63 -4.28 -1.54
N SER A 157 15.94 -3.81 -0.33
CA SER A 157 16.76 -4.58 0.62
C SER A 157 16.11 -5.90 1.05
N LYS A 158 14.77 -5.98 1.08
CA LYS A 158 14.07 -7.26 1.30
C LYS A 158 14.15 -8.18 0.09
N ALA A 159 14.06 -7.66 -1.13
CA ALA A 159 14.32 -8.43 -2.33
C ALA A 159 15.77 -8.98 -2.35
N ASP A 160 16.76 -8.17 -1.99
CA ASP A 160 18.16 -8.61 -1.87
C ASP A 160 18.32 -9.74 -0.85
N THR A 161 17.64 -9.62 0.29
CA THR A 161 17.67 -10.66 1.34
C THR A 161 17.03 -11.95 0.85
N LEU A 162 15.89 -11.86 0.14
CA LEU A 162 15.22 -12.99 -0.48
C LEU A 162 16.14 -13.69 -1.50
N ALA A 163 16.74 -12.91 -2.41
CA ALA A 163 17.71 -13.39 -3.39
C ALA A 163 18.95 -14.05 -2.76
N ALA A 164 19.46 -13.47 -1.66
CA ALA A 164 20.60 -14.02 -0.93
C ALA A 164 20.26 -15.37 -0.27
N VAL A 165 19.07 -15.51 0.32
CA VAL A 165 18.58 -16.78 0.88
C VAL A 165 18.48 -17.83 -0.22
N THR A 166 17.96 -17.47 -1.39
CA THR A 166 17.87 -18.38 -2.54
C THR A 166 19.24 -18.80 -3.06
N SER A 167 20.14 -17.84 -3.24
CA SER A 167 21.51 -18.08 -3.70
C SER A 167 22.27 -18.99 -2.74
N ALA A 168 22.10 -18.82 -1.43
CA ALA A 168 22.69 -19.71 -0.42
C ALA A 168 22.19 -21.16 -0.52
N ASN A 169 20.99 -21.39 -1.08
CA ASN A 169 20.41 -22.72 -1.27
C ASN A 169 20.52 -23.23 -2.73
N ALA A 170 21.21 -22.51 -3.62
CA ALA A 170 21.27 -22.84 -5.06
C ALA A 170 21.77 -24.26 -5.34
N LYS A 171 22.75 -24.75 -4.58
CA LYS A 171 23.25 -26.13 -4.70
C LYS A 171 22.18 -27.18 -4.36
N LEU A 172 21.35 -26.93 -3.35
CA LEU A 172 20.28 -27.85 -2.96
C LEU A 172 19.12 -27.79 -3.95
N LEU A 173 18.80 -26.60 -4.45
CA LEU A 173 17.80 -26.39 -5.50
C LEU A 173 18.19 -27.11 -6.80
N SER A 174 19.45 -27.00 -7.22
CA SER A 174 19.94 -27.66 -8.43
C SER A 174 19.83 -29.19 -8.36
N ARG A 175 20.03 -29.79 -7.18
CA ARG A 175 19.85 -31.25 -6.98
C ARG A 175 18.42 -31.74 -7.20
N VAL A 176 17.44 -30.86 -7.11
CA VAL A 176 16.03 -31.17 -7.36
C VAL A 176 15.54 -30.61 -8.70
N GLY A 177 16.43 -30.21 -9.60
CA GLY A 177 16.03 -29.69 -10.93
C GLY A 177 15.57 -28.22 -10.92
N ILE A 178 15.90 -27.45 -9.87
CA ILE A 178 15.63 -26.00 -9.82
C ILE A 178 16.94 -25.24 -10.03
N THR A 179 16.97 -24.41 -11.06
CA THR A 179 18.11 -23.54 -11.38
C THR A 179 17.87 -22.14 -10.83
N VAL A 180 18.89 -21.56 -10.19
CA VAL A 180 18.91 -20.14 -9.80
C VAL A 180 19.61 -19.37 -10.91
N ASN A 181 18.89 -18.48 -11.57
CA ASN A 181 19.40 -17.66 -12.66
C ASN A 181 20.26 -16.49 -12.14
N SER A 182 20.92 -15.77 -13.04
CA SER A 182 21.79 -14.63 -12.69
C SER A 182 21.06 -13.48 -12.01
N ASP A 183 19.76 -13.33 -12.27
CA ASP A 183 18.86 -12.35 -11.64
C ASP A 183 18.24 -12.88 -10.33
N SER A 184 18.72 -14.02 -9.82
CA SER A 184 18.16 -14.74 -8.66
C SER A 184 16.72 -15.25 -8.83
N SER A 185 16.17 -15.22 -10.04
CA SER A 185 14.94 -15.93 -10.38
C SER A 185 15.16 -17.44 -10.40
N LEU A 186 14.07 -18.19 -10.26
CA LEU A 186 14.06 -19.65 -10.27
C LEU A 186 13.52 -20.17 -11.59
N SER A 187 14.15 -21.21 -12.12
CA SER A 187 13.65 -21.98 -13.25
C SER A 187 13.56 -23.45 -12.87
N LEU A 188 12.42 -24.07 -13.14
CA LEU A 188 12.13 -25.45 -12.80
C LEU A 188 12.17 -26.31 -14.06
N ASP A 189 13.08 -27.29 -14.09
CA ASP A 189 13.15 -28.30 -15.15
C ASP A 189 12.28 -29.49 -14.76
N GLU A 190 11.20 -29.72 -15.53
CA GLU A 190 10.24 -30.79 -15.26
C GLU A 190 10.88 -32.18 -15.28
N GLU A 191 11.76 -32.46 -16.25
CA GLU A 191 12.36 -33.77 -16.39
C GLU A 191 13.37 -34.03 -15.28
N ALA A 192 14.24 -33.06 -14.99
CA ALA A 192 15.22 -33.17 -13.93
C ALA A 192 14.54 -33.26 -12.56
N PHE A 193 13.46 -32.51 -12.35
CA PHE A 193 12.67 -32.56 -11.12
C PHE A 193 12.01 -33.93 -10.92
N LYS A 194 11.33 -34.47 -11.94
CA LYS A 194 10.66 -35.77 -11.86
C LYS A 194 11.64 -36.93 -11.67
N LYS A 195 12.88 -36.81 -12.15
CA LYS A 195 13.97 -37.76 -11.93
C LYS A 195 14.65 -37.61 -10.56
N SER A 196 14.41 -36.52 -9.85
CA SER A 196 15.03 -36.24 -8.55
C SER A 196 14.39 -37.04 -7.40
N ASP A 197 15.10 -37.14 -6.29
CA ASP A 197 14.58 -37.80 -5.08
C ASP A 197 13.54 -36.92 -4.37
N MET A 198 12.28 -37.37 -4.34
CA MET A 198 11.17 -36.68 -3.67
C MET A 198 11.38 -36.56 -2.15
N GLY A 199 12.18 -37.43 -1.53
CA GLY A 199 12.61 -37.26 -0.14
C GLY A 199 13.43 -35.99 0.06
N THR A 200 14.36 -35.72 -0.87
CA THR A 200 15.16 -34.49 -0.91
C THR A 200 14.29 -33.26 -1.17
N VAL A 201 13.31 -33.34 -2.09
CA VAL A 201 12.35 -32.24 -2.33
C VAL A 201 11.56 -31.93 -1.05
N LYS A 202 11.03 -32.96 -0.38
CA LYS A 202 10.31 -32.82 0.90
C LYS A 202 11.18 -32.17 1.97
N ASN A 203 12.45 -32.54 2.07
CA ASN A 203 13.35 -31.94 3.05
C ASN A 203 13.63 -30.46 2.74
N LEU A 204 13.68 -30.08 1.46
CA LEU A 204 13.95 -28.71 1.04
C LEU A 204 12.75 -27.76 1.27
N PHE A 205 11.53 -28.24 1.01
CA PHE A 205 10.31 -27.40 1.05
C PHE A 205 9.38 -27.69 2.23
N GLY A 206 9.27 -28.94 2.66
CA GLY A 206 8.30 -29.40 3.66
C GLY A 206 8.82 -29.51 5.11
N THR A 207 10.03 -29.02 5.37
CA THR A 207 10.64 -29.07 6.71
C THR A 207 10.78 -27.68 7.32
N THR A 208 10.49 -27.56 8.62
CA THR A 208 10.67 -26.32 9.37
C THR A 208 12.14 -25.89 9.34
N GLY A 209 12.40 -24.62 9.06
CA GLY A 209 13.77 -24.09 8.92
C GLY A 209 14.46 -24.43 7.59
N ALA A 210 13.84 -25.22 6.72
CA ALA A 210 14.32 -25.46 5.37
C ALA A 210 14.07 -24.26 4.44
N TYR A 211 14.40 -24.40 3.17
CA TYR A 211 14.31 -23.33 2.19
C TYR A 211 12.88 -22.79 2.05
N GLY A 212 11.87 -23.66 1.88
CA GLY A 212 10.47 -23.23 1.75
C GLY A 212 9.99 -22.38 2.93
N TYR A 213 10.36 -22.78 4.16
CA TYR A 213 10.05 -22.02 5.37
C TYR A 213 10.75 -20.66 5.41
N LYS A 214 12.04 -20.60 5.03
CA LYS A 214 12.79 -19.33 4.98
C LYS A 214 12.17 -18.36 4.00
N VAL A 215 11.73 -18.83 2.83
CA VAL A 215 11.06 -17.99 1.83
C VAL A 215 9.70 -17.50 2.34
N SER A 216 8.88 -18.35 2.96
CA SER A 216 7.62 -17.93 3.62
C SER A 216 7.84 -16.80 4.65
N ALA A 217 8.90 -16.94 5.46
CA ALA A 217 9.29 -15.90 6.43
C ALA A 217 9.73 -14.59 5.76
N GLN A 218 10.51 -14.66 4.66
CA GLN A 218 10.90 -13.47 3.91
C GLN A 218 9.70 -12.80 3.23
N ALA A 219 8.77 -13.59 2.66
CA ALA A 219 7.53 -13.07 2.08
C ALA A 219 6.71 -12.30 3.11
N SER A 220 6.55 -12.85 4.32
CA SER A 220 5.88 -12.15 5.43
C SER A 220 6.59 -10.84 5.83
N MET A 221 7.92 -10.78 5.73
CA MET A 221 8.69 -9.57 6.01
C MET A 221 8.52 -8.51 4.90
N ILE A 222 8.40 -8.94 3.65
CA ILE A 222 8.11 -8.07 2.50
C ILE A 222 6.70 -7.49 2.64
N ASP A 223 5.69 -8.33 2.89
CA ASP A 223 4.30 -7.91 3.15
C ASP A 223 4.24 -6.84 4.25
N TYR A 224 4.81 -7.13 5.42
CA TYR A 224 4.88 -6.16 6.52
C TYR A 224 5.55 -4.83 6.12
N THR A 225 6.60 -4.90 5.30
CA THR A 225 7.32 -3.70 4.83
C THR A 225 6.46 -2.91 3.84
N ALA A 226 5.76 -3.59 2.93
CA ALA A 226 4.85 -2.96 1.97
C ALA A 226 3.68 -2.28 2.69
N ALA A 227 3.06 -2.97 3.65
CA ALA A 227 2.01 -2.41 4.50
C ALA A 227 2.49 -1.18 5.27
N LYS A 228 3.70 -1.24 5.83
CA LYS A 228 4.30 -0.10 6.53
C LYS A 228 4.55 1.07 5.58
N GLU A 229 5.04 0.85 4.37
CA GLU A 229 5.20 1.92 3.38
C GLU A 229 3.85 2.48 2.91
N SER A 230 2.81 1.65 2.85
CA SER A 230 1.44 2.08 2.51
C SER A 230 0.91 3.09 3.52
N THR A 231 1.22 2.90 4.82
CA THR A 231 0.83 3.89 5.85
C THR A 231 1.48 5.27 5.66
N LYS A 232 2.62 5.37 4.96
CA LYS A 232 3.26 6.67 4.63
C LYS A 232 2.61 7.37 3.44
N SER A 233 1.77 6.66 2.69
CA SER A 233 0.91 7.25 1.67
C SER A 233 -0.34 7.90 2.27
N ASN A 234 -0.67 7.61 3.53
CA ASN A 234 -1.87 8.16 4.17
C ASN A 234 -1.57 9.48 4.89
N THR A 235 -2.31 10.53 4.52
CA THR A 235 -2.27 11.84 5.18
C THR A 235 -2.91 11.82 6.57
N TYR A 236 -3.89 10.94 6.79
CA TYR A 236 -4.66 10.83 8.04
C TYR A 236 -4.59 9.41 8.61
N THR A 237 -4.52 9.32 9.94
CA THR A 237 -4.67 8.08 10.71
C THR A 237 -6.15 7.67 10.79
N ALA A 238 -6.42 6.43 11.21
CA ALA A 238 -7.78 5.93 11.44
C ALA A 238 -8.56 6.76 12.49
N ASN A 239 -7.86 7.50 13.36
CA ASN A 239 -8.46 8.38 14.37
C ASN A 239 -8.66 9.83 13.86
N GLY A 240 -8.49 10.07 12.55
CA GLY A 240 -8.64 11.39 11.94
C GLY A 240 -7.51 12.38 12.25
N THR A 241 -6.42 11.93 12.91
CA THR A 241 -5.24 12.77 13.14
C THR A 241 -4.30 12.71 11.95
N TYR A 242 -3.45 13.73 11.74
CA TYR A 242 -2.41 13.66 10.70
C TYR A 242 -1.39 12.56 11.01
N SER A 243 -0.94 11.82 9.99
CA SER A 243 0.12 10.83 10.17
C SER A 243 1.45 11.53 10.52
N ASN A 244 2.31 10.90 11.32
CA ASN A 244 3.61 11.43 11.79
C ASN A 244 4.64 11.71 10.68
N VAL A 245 4.20 11.66 9.42
CA VAL A 245 5.01 11.85 8.22
C VAL A 245 4.98 13.32 7.76
N TYR A 246 4.22 14.14 8.46
CA TYR A 246 4.25 15.60 8.34
C TYR A 246 5.55 16.16 8.96
N SER A 247 6.56 16.40 8.13
CA SER A 247 7.47 17.51 8.39
C SER A 247 6.65 18.78 8.16
N ALA A 248 6.47 19.60 9.20
CA ALA A 248 5.66 20.80 9.15
C ALA A 248 6.11 21.78 8.06
N GLY A 249 5.58 21.61 6.85
CA GLY A 249 5.96 22.34 5.65
C GLY A 249 4.72 22.96 5.01
N ASN A 250 4.25 24.04 5.62
CA ASN A 250 3.41 25.10 5.03
C ASN A 250 2.37 24.70 3.97
N ILE A 251 1.24 24.16 4.42
CA ILE A 251 -0.05 24.25 3.70
C ILE A 251 -0.46 25.69 3.37
N LEU A 252 0.09 26.69 4.06
CA LEU A 252 -0.18 28.11 3.78
C LEU A 252 0.55 28.62 2.53
N ASN A 253 1.66 28.00 2.11
CA ASN A 253 2.48 28.51 1.00
C ASN A 253 1.93 28.15 -0.38
N SER A 254 0.88 27.32 -0.47
CA SER A 254 0.15 27.08 -1.72
C SER A 254 -1.02 28.05 -1.94
N PHE A 255 -1.31 28.92 -0.96
CA PHE A 255 -2.43 29.85 -1.01
C PHE A 255 -2.00 31.33 -1.04
N PHE A 256 -0.70 31.61 -1.05
CA PHE A 256 -0.13 32.96 -1.18
C PHE A 256 0.86 33.03 -2.34
#